data_AF-A0A8J4BEC3-F1
#
_entry.id   AF-A0A8J4BEC3-F1
#
_cell.length_a   1.000
_cell.length_b   1.000
_cell.length_c   1.000
_cell.angle_alpha   90.00
_cell.angle_beta   90.00
_cell.angle_gamma   90.00
#
_symmetry.space_group_name_H-M   'P 1'
#
loop_
_entity.id
_entity.type
_entity.pdbx_description
1 polymer ?
#
loop_
_entity_poly.entity_id
_entity_poly.type
_entity_poly.pdbx_seq_one_letter_code
_entity_poly.pdbx_strand_id
1 'polypeptide(L)'
;MPDVPLHARVSERLAAWQAIGADSRTLHVLKHGVPVEFLGDRVPPAFDLPSFPISVQQERWWLETEEPRLLALGAISRVSADMKPDHIVNAFCVPKPGTGVWRLVVNLKRMNVAQKAHKCRYESLRLLRHMGVKGAWAVKVDLADAYYHVPIRPADRRYFCFRFCDRLYQMDALPMGWLNSPYWFTKIMRNVVRFWRDPHSCRRRGGGGVVPPMPPHQFYPSGCSPHRPFPPSPSPPSPPPPRPPPPSPFPPSPVPPSPPPPSPPPPRPPPPSPPPPSPPPPSPPPPSPFPPSPVPPSPPPPSPPPPSPPPPRPPPPSPPPPSPPPPSPPPRPPPSPPSVAPRPPFSSARWNCMPGMDMAGWDVVATSTNDLNGCLALCAADSRCIFAVRVLPAGACYLKDTPLTGGNGVNGKPWYTIEATCWARPNDGTYYCVDDFDVLGNDLPLDGNCHALLNISEADCRAACDQTSSCTFYVLSGSWCALKTNAFQGNCGVTGPFTGRKTCFKVF
;
A
#
# COMPACT_ATOMS: atom_id res chain seq x y z
N MET A 1 31.96 -15.48 -9.73
CA MET A 1 32.20 -14.15 -9.12
C MET A 1 31.18 -13.91 -7.99
N PRO A 2 31.25 -14.62 -6.86
CA PRO A 2 30.32 -14.42 -5.75
C PRO A 2 30.67 -13.22 -4.84
N ASP A 3 31.88 -12.67 -4.95
CA ASP A 3 32.43 -11.75 -3.94
C ASP A 3 32.18 -10.26 -4.18
N VAL A 4 31.51 -9.89 -5.27
CA VAL A 4 31.23 -8.48 -5.59
C VAL A 4 29.77 -8.17 -5.24
N PRO A 5 29.52 -7.14 -4.40
CA PRO A 5 28.17 -6.67 -4.07
C PRO A 5 27.27 -6.53 -5.29
N LEU A 6 25.99 -6.83 -5.13
CA LEU A 6 25.03 -6.88 -6.23
C LEU A 6 24.88 -5.52 -6.92
N HIS A 7 24.81 -4.44 -6.14
CA HIS A 7 24.78 -3.08 -6.65
C HIS A 7 26.10 -2.67 -7.33
N ALA A 8 27.24 -3.18 -6.86
CA ALA A 8 28.54 -2.90 -7.48
C ALA A 8 28.65 -3.56 -8.87
N ARG A 9 28.18 -4.80 -9.02
CA ARG A 9 28.10 -5.50 -10.32
C ARG A 9 27.31 -4.71 -11.37
N VAL A 10 26.24 -4.03 -10.96
CA VAL A 10 25.45 -3.16 -11.85
C VAL A 10 26.22 -1.88 -12.19
N SER A 11 26.89 -1.30 -11.20
CA SER A 11 27.72 -0.09 -11.33
C SER A 11 28.93 -0.30 -12.26
N GLU A 12 29.53 -1.50 -12.25
CA GLU A 12 30.62 -1.86 -13.16
C GLU A 12 30.17 -1.99 -14.62
N ARG A 13 28.86 -2.14 -14.86
CA ARG A 13 28.27 -2.32 -16.19
C ARG A 13 27.56 -1.06 -16.71
N LEU A 14 27.91 0.12 -16.22
CA LEU A 14 27.33 1.40 -16.67
C LEU A 14 27.45 1.61 -18.19
N ALA A 15 28.52 1.13 -18.83
CA ALA A 15 28.66 1.19 -20.28
C ALA A 15 27.55 0.40 -21.01
N ALA A 16 27.13 -0.75 -20.47
CA ALA A 16 26.01 -1.52 -21.02
C ALA A 16 24.67 -0.79 -20.82
N TRP A 17 24.47 -0.14 -19.68
CA TRP A 17 23.31 0.73 -19.45
C TRP A 17 23.27 1.90 -20.43
N GLN A 18 24.42 2.53 -20.68
CA GLN A 18 24.55 3.59 -21.67
C GLN A 18 24.25 3.08 -23.09
N ALA A 19 24.71 1.88 -23.44
CA ALA A 19 24.46 1.27 -24.74
C ALA A 19 22.97 0.98 -25.01
N ILE A 20 22.17 0.68 -23.97
CA ILE A 20 20.70 0.58 -24.10
C ILE A 20 19.98 1.93 -24.01
N GLY A 21 20.75 3.03 -23.99
CA GLY A 21 20.25 4.41 -23.97
C GLY A 21 19.77 4.89 -22.60
N ALA A 22 20.22 4.31 -21.49
CA ALA A 22 19.80 4.74 -20.16
C ALA A 22 20.01 6.24 -19.95
N ASP A 23 19.01 6.90 -19.34
CA ASP A 23 19.08 8.33 -19.08
C ASP A 23 20.17 8.70 -18.03
N SER A 24 20.62 9.95 -18.06
CA SER A 24 21.68 10.45 -17.17
C SER A 24 21.36 10.29 -15.68
N ARG A 25 20.08 10.37 -15.31
CA ARG A 25 19.64 10.19 -13.92
C ARG A 25 19.83 8.74 -13.48
N THR A 26 19.47 7.78 -14.34
CA THR A 26 19.67 6.34 -14.12
C THR A 26 21.15 6.02 -13.99
N LEU A 27 21.98 6.49 -14.93
CA LEU A 27 23.43 6.28 -14.87
C LEU A 27 24.04 6.89 -13.60
N HIS A 28 23.58 8.08 -13.21
CA HIS A 28 24.05 8.75 -11.99
C HIS A 28 23.72 7.95 -10.72
N VAL A 29 22.47 7.50 -10.55
CA VAL A 29 22.09 6.76 -9.32
C VAL A 29 22.66 5.35 -9.27
N LEU A 30 22.86 4.70 -10.43
CA LEU A 30 23.56 3.43 -10.46
C LEU A 30 25.03 3.60 -10.04
N LYS A 31 25.69 4.70 -10.44
CA LYS A 31 27.09 4.97 -10.09
C LYS A 31 27.29 5.47 -8.65
N HIS A 32 26.45 6.39 -8.20
CA HIS A 32 26.66 7.16 -6.96
C HIS A 32 25.66 6.82 -5.84
N GLY A 33 24.69 5.98 -6.14
CA GLY A 33 23.60 5.66 -5.23
C GLY A 33 22.44 6.63 -5.30
N VAL A 34 21.28 6.13 -4.90
CA VAL A 34 20.04 6.88 -4.79
C VAL A 34 20.11 7.83 -3.59
N PRO A 35 19.86 9.14 -3.78
CA PRO A 35 19.80 10.09 -2.67
C PRO A 35 18.47 9.96 -1.92
N VAL A 36 18.51 10.31 -0.63
CA VAL A 36 17.33 10.44 0.23
C VAL A 36 16.83 11.88 0.18
N GLU A 37 15.55 12.06 -0.16
CA GLU A 37 14.87 13.34 -0.12
C GLU A 37 13.86 13.36 1.03
N PHE A 38 13.95 14.37 1.89
CA PHE A 38 13.03 14.56 3.01
C PHE A 38 11.83 15.44 2.63
N LEU A 39 10.76 15.34 3.41
CA LEU A 39 9.62 16.23 3.31
C LEU A 39 10.00 17.59 3.93
N GLY A 40 10.21 18.59 3.09
CA GLY A 40 10.71 19.91 3.49
C GLY A 40 12.24 20.04 3.38
N ASP A 41 12.78 21.15 3.86
CA ASP A 41 14.20 21.51 3.66
C ASP A 41 15.15 20.99 4.75
N ARG A 42 14.65 20.20 5.71
CA ARG A 42 15.43 19.72 6.85
C ARG A 42 15.35 18.21 7.01
N VAL A 43 16.45 17.64 7.47
CA VAL A 43 16.53 16.25 7.91
C VAL A 43 15.67 16.11 9.18
N PRO A 44 14.82 15.07 9.30
CA PRO A 44 14.07 14.81 10.52
C PRO A 44 15.01 14.65 11.74
N PRO A 45 14.53 14.95 12.96
CA PRO A 45 15.31 14.70 14.16
C PRO A 45 15.72 13.24 14.26
N ALA A 46 16.98 13.03 14.63
CA ALA A 46 17.55 11.72 14.89
C ALA A 46 16.70 10.94 15.90
N PHE A 47 16.63 9.62 15.73
CA PHE A 47 15.94 8.75 16.68
C PHE A 47 16.57 7.36 16.74
N ASP A 48 16.37 6.71 17.88
CA ASP A 48 16.79 5.33 18.11
C ASP A 48 15.60 4.51 18.60
N LEU A 49 15.19 3.51 17.81
CA LEU A 49 14.12 2.58 18.17
C LEU A 49 14.69 1.26 18.71
N PRO A 50 14.11 0.70 19.79
CA PRO A 50 14.60 -0.53 20.41
C PRO A 50 14.39 -1.76 19.51
N SER A 51 15.22 -2.79 19.70
CA SER A 51 15.01 -4.11 19.07
C SER A 51 13.62 -4.67 19.43
N PHE A 52 12.99 -5.36 18.49
CA PHE A 52 11.88 -6.24 18.86
C PHE A 52 12.42 -7.51 19.55
N PRO A 53 11.66 -8.10 20.49
CA PRO A 53 11.98 -9.43 21.01
C PRO A 53 12.04 -10.44 19.87
N ILE A 54 13.06 -11.30 19.89
CA ILE A 54 13.24 -12.38 18.91
C ILE A 54 13.40 -13.72 19.63
N SER A 55 12.99 -14.80 18.98
CA SER A 55 13.24 -16.15 19.49
C SER A 55 14.67 -16.61 19.20
N VAL A 56 15.17 -17.57 19.98
CA VAL A 56 16.48 -18.21 19.76
C VAL A 56 16.60 -18.80 18.34
N GLN A 57 15.50 -19.30 17.78
CA GLN A 57 15.48 -19.83 16.41
C GLN A 57 15.65 -18.74 15.36
N GLN A 58 15.01 -17.59 15.56
CA GLN A 58 15.14 -16.44 14.66
C GLN A 58 16.53 -15.83 14.71
N GLU A 59 17.10 -15.72 15.92
CA GLU A 59 18.47 -15.27 16.13
C GLU A 59 19.46 -16.21 15.43
N ARG A 60 19.34 -17.52 15.64
CA ARG A 60 20.19 -18.53 14.98
C ARG A 60 20.09 -18.44 13.46
N TRP A 61 18.87 -18.45 12.92
CA TRP A 61 18.65 -18.32 11.48
C TRP A 61 19.27 -17.04 10.90
N TRP A 62 19.13 -15.93 11.61
CA TRP A 62 19.72 -14.66 11.18
C TRP A 62 21.23 -14.75 11.10
N LEU A 63 21.88 -15.12 12.20
CA LEU A 63 23.35 -15.12 12.31
C LEU A 63 23.99 -16.16 11.38
N GLU A 64 23.36 -17.32 11.21
CA GLU A 64 23.92 -18.44 10.43
C GLU A 64 23.56 -18.38 8.95
N THR A 65 22.43 -17.75 8.57
CA THR A 65 21.91 -17.81 7.20
C THR A 65 21.74 -16.43 6.56
N GLU A 66 20.89 -15.58 7.11
CA GLU A 66 20.44 -14.38 6.38
C GLU A 66 21.43 -13.21 6.50
N GLU A 67 22.06 -13.02 7.67
CA GLU A 67 23.09 -11.98 7.86
C GLU A 67 24.27 -12.19 6.89
N PRO A 68 24.92 -13.38 6.80
CA PRO A 68 26.01 -13.59 5.85
C PRO A 68 25.56 -13.39 4.41
N ARG A 69 24.35 -13.83 4.05
CA ARG A 69 23.80 -13.67 2.70
C ARG A 69 23.62 -12.20 2.34
N LEU A 70 23.01 -11.39 3.20
CA LEU A 70 22.76 -9.98 2.94
C LEU A 70 24.05 -9.14 2.93
N LEU A 71 25.03 -9.50 3.77
CA LEU A 71 26.39 -8.94 3.74
C LEU A 71 27.08 -9.27 2.40
N ALA A 72 27.04 -10.53 1.95
CA ALA A 72 27.65 -10.95 0.69
C ALA A 72 26.99 -10.30 -0.54
N LEU A 73 25.67 -10.09 -0.50
CA LEU A 73 24.97 -9.31 -1.54
C LEU A 73 25.33 -7.82 -1.51
N GLY A 74 25.93 -7.32 -0.42
CA GLY A 74 26.09 -5.89 -0.15
C GLY A 74 24.75 -5.17 -0.06
N ALA A 75 23.72 -5.85 0.45
CA ALA A 75 22.45 -5.22 0.78
C ALA A 75 22.57 -4.42 2.07
N ILE A 76 23.36 -4.94 3.01
CA ILE A 76 23.61 -4.35 4.33
C ILE A 76 25.11 -4.38 4.65
N SER A 77 25.50 -3.52 5.59
CA SER A 77 26.78 -3.59 6.31
C SER A 77 26.53 -3.50 7.81
N ARG A 78 27.43 -4.10 8.60
CA ARG A 78 27.48 -3.83 10.04
C ARG A 78 27.92 -2.38 10.25
N VAL A 79 27.24 -1.65 11.13
CA VAL A 79 27.62 -0.26 11.42
C VAL A 79 28.95 -0.27 12.16
N SER A 80 29.92 0.49 11.66
CA SER A 80 31.24 0.63 12.26
C SER A 80 31.19 1.54 13.49
N ALA A 81 32.16 1.40 14.40
CA ALA A 81 32.18 2.17 15.65
C ALA A 81 32.34 3.68 15.45
N ASP A 82 32.91 4.10 14.32
CA ASP A 82 33.13 5.49 13.91
C ASP A 82 31.90 6.11 13.20
N MET A 83 30.97 5.29 12.73
CA MET A 83 29.77 5.75 12.06
C MET A 83 28.71 6.13 13.11
N LYS A 84 28.28 7.39 13.08
CA LYS A 84 27.19 7.88 13.92
C LYS A 84 25.85 7.76 13.17
N PRO A 85 25.00 6.77 13.48
CA PRO A 85 23.71 6.62 12.85
C PRO A 85 22.78 7.77 13.28
N ASP A 86 22.09 8.39 12.32
CA ASP A 86 21.09 9.42 12.64
C ASP A 86 19.75 8.76 13.00
N HIS A 87 19.36 7.72 12.27
CA HIS A 87 18.04 7.12 12.39
C HIS A 87 18.14 5.60 12.46
N ILE A 88 17.84 5.04 13.62
CA ILE A 88 17.83 3.61 13.87
C ILE A 88 16.38 3.15 13.98
N VAL A 89 15.95 2.30 13.05
CA VAL A 89 14.65 1.64 13.12
C VAL A 89 14.76 0.25 13.72
N ASN A 90 13.62 -0.32 14.12
CA ASN A 90 13.56 -1.71 14.52
C ASN A 90 13.35 -2.64 13.31
N ALA A 91 13.77 -3.89 13.44
CA ALA A 91 13.52 -4.93 12.46
C ALA A 91 12.97 -6.19 13.13
N PHE A 92 12.23 -6.99 12.38
CA PHE A 92 11.64 -8.24 12.86
C PHE A 92 11.56 -9.29 11.75
N CYS A 93 11.39 -10.55 12.13
CA CYS A 93 11.27 -11.67 11.19
C CYS A 93 9.82 -12.09 11.02
N VAL A 94 9.40 -12.32 9.77
CA VAL A 94 8.11 -12.94 9.45
C VAL A 94 8.31 -14.29 8.77
N PRO A 95 7.59 -15.35 9.17
CA PRO A 95 7.71 -16.64 8.51
C PRO A 95 7.23 -16.56 7.06
N LYS A 96 7.96 -17.19 6.14
CA LYS A 96 7.52 -17.41 4.77
C LYS A 96 6.61 -18.65 4.78
N PRO A 97 5.30 -18.49 4.46
CA PRO A 97 4.33 -19.58 4.55
C PRO A 97 4.81 -20.82 3.79
N GLY A 98 4.69 -21.99 4.41
CA GLY A 98 4.97 -23.29 3.79
C GLY A 98 6.45 -23.62 3.53
N THR A 99 7.40 -22.81 4.01
CA THR A 99 8.84 -23.03 3.71
C THR A 99 9.74 -23.20 4.93
N GLY A 100 9.28 -22.84 6.14
CA GLY A 100 10.12 -22.85 7.34
C GLY A 100 11.24 -21.79 7.36
N VAL A 101 11.30 -20.91 6.35
CA VAL A 101 12.29 -19.83 6.24
C VAL A 101 11.66 -18.51 6.68
N TRP A 102 12.43 -17.60 7.27
CA TRP A 102 11.95 -16.25 7.65
C TRP A 102 12.29 -15.19 6.60
N ARG A 103 11.64 -14.03 6.70
CA ARG A 103 12.01 -12.80 5.99
C ARG A 103 12.32 -11.71 7.00
N LEU A 104 13.45 -11.04 6.80
CA LEU A 104 13.74 -9.79 7.51
C LEU A 104 12.77 -8.70 7.04
N VAL A 105 12.14 -8.01 7.99
CA VAL A 105 11.34 -6.81 7.76
C VAL A 105 11.96 -5.67 8.54
N VAL A 106 12.58 -4.74 7.81
CA VAL A 106 13.07 -3.48 8.36
C VAL A 106 11.90 -2.50 8.45
N ASN A 107 11.52 -2.08 9.64
CA ASN A 107 10.32 -1.27 9.85
C ASN A 107 10.56 0.21 9.53
N LEU A 108 10.47 0.54 8.24
CA LEU A 108 10.66 1.90 7.76
C LEU A 108 9.42 2.79 7.88
N LYS A 109 8.36 2.39 8.60
CA LYS A 109 7.13 3.20 8.73
C LYS A 109 7.43 4.61 9.23
N ARG A 110 8.20 4.74 10.31
CA ARG A 110 8.57 6.05 10.89
C ARG A 110 9.41 6.88 9.92
N MET A 111 10.38 6.26 9.26
CA MET A 111 11.24 6.92 8.28
C MET A 111 10.44 7.39 7.05
N ASN A 112 9.49 6.57 6.60
CA ASN A 112 8.71 6.85 5.40
C ASN A 112 7.85 8.11 5.54
N VAL A 113 7.32 8.41 6.73
CA VAL A 113 6.51 9.61 6.97
C VAL A 113 7.32 10.90 6.77
N ALA A 114 8.63 10.87 7.03
CA ALA A 114 9.50 12.04 6.95
C ALA A 114 10.08 12.26 5.54
N GLN A 115 9.80 11.38 4.58
CA GLN A 115 10.43 11.39 3.26
C GLN A 115 9.50 11.88 2.16
N LYS A 116 10.09 12.52 1.15
CA LYS A 116 9.34 13.00 -0.02
C LYS A 116 8.84 11.82 -0.84
N ALA A 117 7.52 11.71 -0.95
CA ALA A 117 6.88 10.63 -1.69
C ALA A 117 6.95 10.84 -3.20
N HIS A 118 7.55 9.89 -3.92
CA HIS A 118 7.54 9.87 -5.38
C HIS A 118 6.41 9.01 -5.92
N LYS A 119 5.57 9.57 -6.80
CA LYS A 119 4.50 8.82 -7.46
C LYS A 119 5.10 7.80 -8.44
N CYS A 120 4.93 6.52 -8.14
CA CYS A 120 5.23 5.43 -9.05
C CYS A 120 3.94 4.95 -9.74
N ARG A 121 4.00 4.75 -11.07
CA ARG A 121 2.93 4.12 -11.84
C ARG A 121 3.50 2.87 -12.50
N TYR A 122 2.87 1.74 -12.22
CA TYR A 122 3.13 0.47 -12.86
C TYR A 122 2.32 0.35 -14.14
N GLU A 123 2.87 -0.42 -15.09
CA GLU A 123 2.05 -0.96 -16.15
C GLU A 123 1.18 -2.08 -15.58
N SER A 124 -0.09 -2.12 -15.99
CA SER A 124 -1.01 -3.16 -15.53
C SER A 124 -1.05 -4.30 -16.54
N LEU A 125 -1.45 -5.50 -16.08
CA LEU A 125 -1.69 -6.64 -16.97
C LEU A 125 -2.75 -6.33 -18.06
N ARG A 126 -3.55 -5.27 -17.92
CA ARG A 126 -4.47 -4.80 -18.98
C ARG A 126 -3.73 -4.36 -20.25
N LEU A 127 -2.49 -3.89 -20.14
CA LEU A 127 -1.64 -3.61 -21.31
C LEU A 127 -1.28 -4.89 -22.06
N LEU A 128 -1.09 -6.02 -21.36
CA LEU A 128 -0.81 -7.30 -22.02
C LEU A 128 -1.93 -7.73 -22.95
N ARG A 129 -3.20 -7.42 -22.64
CA ARG A 129 -4.33 -7.73 -23.55
C ARG A 129 -4.19 -7.05 -24.93
N HIS A 130 -3.51 -5.91 -24.98
CA HIS A 130 -3.31 -5.15 -26.22
C HIS A 130 -1.98 -5.49 -26.91
N MET A 131 -1.07 -6.17 -26.23
CA MET A 131 0.24 -6.58 -26.77
C MET A 131 0.32 -8.09 -27.08
N GLY A 132 -0.50 -8.90 -26.42
CA GLY A 132 -0.49 -10.35 -26.53
C GLY A 132 -1.16 -10.82 -27.81
N VAL A 133 -0.43 -11.62 -28.60
CA VAL A 133 -0.96 -12.29 -29.79
C VAL A 133 -1.37 -13.71 -29.41
N LYS A 134 -2.57 -14.14 -29.82
CA LYS A 134 -3.03 -15.51 -29.58
C LYS A 134 -2.03 -16.50 -30.20
N GLY A 135 -1.59 -17.48 -29.42
CA GLY A 135 -0.60 -18.48 -29.86
C GLY A 135 0.87 -18.05 -29.73
N ALA A 136 1.15 -16.85 -29.21
CA ALA A 136 2.52 -16.42 -28.94
C ALA A 136 3.12 -17.14 -27.71
N TRP A 137 4.42 -17.40 -27.78
CA TRP A 137 5.22 -17.85 -26.64
C TRP A 137 5.47 -16.68 -25.69
N ALA A 138 5.41 -16.95 -24.38
CA ALA A 138 5.69 -15.98 -23.33
C ALA A 138 6.83 -16.48 -22.45
N VAL A 139 7.72 -15.55 -22.05
CA VAL A 139 8.80 -15.82 -21.10
C VAL A 139 8.55 -14.98 -19.85
N LYS A 140 8.64 -15.62 -18.68
CA LYS A 140 8.61 -14.95 -17.37
C LYS A 140 10.03 -14.90 -16.81
N VAL A 141 10.50 -13.70 -16.50
CA VAL A 141 11.76 -13.48 -15.80
C VAL A 141 11.43 -12.82 -14.46
N ASP A 142 11.84 -13.45 -13.37
CA ASP A 142 11.72 -12.90 -12.02
C ASP A 142 13.12 -12.51 -11.52
N LEU A 143 13.28 -11.26 -11.08
CA LEU A 143 14.57 -10.75 -10.59
C LEU A 143 14.65 -10.98 -9.08
N ALA A 144 15.47 -11.95 -8.66
CA ALA A 144 15.78 -12.17 -7.26
C ALA A 144 16.48 -10.95 -6.65
N ASP A 145 16.17 -10.62 -5.39
CA ASP A 145 16.81 -9.52 -4.64
C ASP A 145 16.85 -8.19 -5.41
N ALA A 146 15.78 -7.91 -6.18
CA ALA A 146 15.77 -6.86 -7.19
C ALA A 146 16.21 -5.47 -6.68
N TYR A 147 15.72 -5.04 -5.52
CA TYR A 147 16.09 -3.74 -4.94
C TYR A 147 17.55 -3.65 -4.53
N TYR A 148 18.19 -4.76 -4.14
CA TYR A 148 19.59 -4.76 -3.71
C TYR A 148 20.58 -4.54 -4.85
N HIS A 149 20.11 -4.54 -6.10
CA HIS A 149 20.88 -4.14 -7.28
C HIS A 149 21.09 -2.64 -7.39
N VAL A 150 20.37 -1.83 -6.61
CA VAL A 150 20.42 -0.36 -6.70
C VAL A 150 20.99 0.21 -5.40
N PRO A 151 22.13 0.92 -5.44
CA PRO A 151 22.79 1.41 -4.23
C PRO A 151 22.04 2.59 -3.61
N ILE A 152 22.15 2.76 -2.29
CA ILE A 152 21.86 4.02 -1.58
C ILE A 152 23.14 4.86 -1.56
N ARG A 153 22.99 6.18 -1.75
CA ARG A 153 24.11 7.13 -1.70
C ARG A 153 24.87 6.97 -0.38
N PRO A 154 26.20 6.78 -0.38
CA PRO A 154 26.96 6.48 0.84
C PRO A 154 26.69 7.44 2.02
N ALA A 155 26.61 8.73 1.73
CA ALA A 155 26.30 9.75 2.74
C ALA A 155 24.93 9.54 3.40
N ASP A 156 23.94 9.02 2.68
CA ASP A 156 22.56 8.91 3.17
C ASP A 156 22.25 7.58 3.85
N ARG A 157 23.20 6.63 3.88
CA ARG A 157 23.00 5.31 4.52
C ARG A 157 22.71 5.40 6.01
N ARG A 158 23.17 6.48 6.67
CA ARG A 158 22.87 6.82 8.07
C ARG A 158 21.38 7.03 8.39
N TYR A 159 20.54 7.14 7.37
CA TYR A 159 19.08 7.24 7.49
C TYR A 159 18.37 5.89 7.44
N PHE A 160 19.09 4.81 7.11
CA PHE A 160 18.55 3.45 7.00
C PHE A 160 19.31 2.48 7.89
N CYS A 161 19.55 2.88 9.13
CA CYS A 161 20.10 1.97 10.13
C CYS A 161 18.98 1.18 10.80
N PHE A 162 19.24 -0.07 11.13
CA PHE A 162 18.29 -0.91 11.85
C PHE A 162 18.98 -1.78 12.88
N ARG A 163 18.27 -2.04 13.97
CA ARG A 163 18.73 -2.95 15.02
C ARG A 163 18.03 -4.30 14.90
N PHE A 164 18.83 -5.37 14.95
CA PHE A 164 18.35 -6.74 14.91
C PHE A 164 19.32 -7.68 15.63
N CYS A 165 18.81 -8.59 16.47
CA CYS A 165 19.64 -9.43 17.36
C CYS A 165 20.64 -8.58 18.17
N ASP A 166 20.20 -7.43 18.67
CA ASP A 166 21.02 -6.43 19.39
C ASP A 166 22.29 -5.96 18.68
N ARG A 167 22.35 -6.18 17.36
CA ARG A 167 23.39 -5.69 16.46
C ARG A 167 22.83 -4.59 15.58
N LEU A 168 23.71 -3.65 15.23
CA LEU A 168 23.35 -2.51 14.41
C LEU A 168 23.87 -2.68 12.97
N TYR A 169 22.97 -2.49 12.02
CA TYR A 169 23.25 -2.60 10.59
C TYR A 169 22.79 -1.34 9.86
N GLN A 170 23.35 -1.11 8.68
CA GLN A 170 22.89 -0.09 7.73
C GLN A 170 22.53 -0.74 6.40
N MET A 171 21.56 -0.16 5.69
CA MET A 171 21.28 -0.53 4.30
C MET A 171 22.26 0.16 3.34
N ASP A 172 22.92 -0.62 2.49
CA ASP A 172 23.81 -0.10 1.44
C ASP A 172 23.11 -0.02 0.07
N ALA A 173 22.04 -0.79 -0.08
CA ALA A 173 21.18 -0.81 -1.26
C ALA A 173 19.72 -0.50 -0.90
N LEU A 174 18.86 -0.35 -1.91
CA LEU A 174 17.47 0.05 -1.70
C LEU A 174 16.75 -0.90 -0.71
N PRO A 175 16.19 -0.39 0.40
CA PRO A 175 15.55 -1.25 1.39
C PRO A 175 14.22 -1.81 0.91
N MET A 176 13.94 -3.04 1.32
CA MET A 176 12.57 -3.55 1.31
C MET A 176 11.74 -2.74 2.32
N GLY A 177 10.57 -2.24 1.89
CA GLY A 177 9.68 -1.43 2.73
C GLY A 177 9.94 0.08 2.71
N TRP A 178 10.99 0.55 2.03
CA TRP A 178 11.18 1.99 1.78
C TRP A 178 10.17 2.48 0.74
N LEU A 179 9.45 3.57 1.02
CA LEU A 179 8.35 4.06 0.18
C LEU A 179 8.79 4.37 -1.26
N ASN A 180 10.05 4.77 -1.45
CA ASN A 180 10.59 5.18 -2.75
C ASN A 180 11.39 4.07 -3.47
N SER A 181 11.66 2.92 -2.82
CA SER A 181 12.31 1.78 -3.50
C SER A 181 11.60 1.39 -4.79
N PRO A 182 10.26 1.24 -4.81
CA PRO A 182 9.58 0.85 -6.03
C PRO A 182 9.60 1.94 -7.12
N TYR A 183 9.61 3.22 -6.74
CA TYR A 183 9.75 4.32 -7.70
C TYR A 183 11.10 4.26 -8.42
N TRP A 184 12.19 4.22 -7.65
CA TRP A 184 13.54 4.23 -8.21
C TRP A 184 13.79 2.99 -9.06
N PHE A 185 13.43 1.82 -8.54
CA PHE A 185 13.56 0.58 -9.29
C PHE A 185 12.76 0.61 -10.60
N THR A 186 11.51 1.05 -10.56
CA THR A 186 10.68 1.16 -11.77
C THR A 186 11.25 2.15 -12.78
N LYS A 187 11.78 3.30 -12.33
CA LYS A 187 12.38 4.30 -13.22
C LYS A 187 13.63 3.77 -13.92
N ILE A 188 14.49 3.05 -13.20
CA ILE A 188 15.66 2.39 -13.76
C ILE A 188 15.23 1.33 -14.78
N MET A 189 14.31 0.45 -14.41
CA MET A 189 13.84 -0.65 -15.28
C MET A 189 13.08 -0.18 -16.52
N ARG A 190 12.50 1.02 -16.54
CA ARG A 190 11.90 1.59 -17.76
C ARG A 190 12.91 1.74 -18.89
N ASN A 191 14.19 1.95 -18.60
CA ASN A 191 15.23 2.00 -19.63
C ASN A 191 15.40 0.63 -20.30
N VAL A 192 15.38 -0.46 -19.53
CA VAL A 192 15.42 -1.84 -20.04
C VAL A 192 14.15 -2.16 -20.83
N VAL A 193 12.97 -1.86 -20.29
CA VAL A 193 11.69 -2.11 -20.97
C VAL A 193 11.60 -1.35 -22.29
N ARG A 194 12.04 -0.08 -22.32
CA ARG A 194 12.08 0.71 -23.55
C ARG A 194 13.00 0.07 -24.58
N PHE A 195 14.20 -0.35 -24.18
CA PHE A 195 15.12 -1.04 -25.07
C PHE A 195 14.54 -2.35 -25.61
N TRP A 196 13.92 -3.19 -24.77
CA TRP A 196 13.32 -4.44 -25.25
C TRP A 196 12.12 -4.25 -26.17
N ARG A 197 11.36 -3.17 -26.01
CA ARG A 197 10.22 -2.86 -26.89
C ARG A 197 10.62 -2.27 -28.23
N ASP A 198 11.67 -1.45 -28.24
CA ASP A 198 12.20 -0.84 -29.46
C ASP A 198 13.72 -0.64 -29.35
N PRO A 199 14.51 -1.70 -29.63
CA PRO A 199 15.98 -1.63 -29.57
C PRO A 199 16.57 -0.61 -30.55
N HIS A 200 15.85 -0.31 -31.64
CA HIS A 200 16.29 0.60 -32.69
C HIS A 200 16.06 2.07 -32.35
N SER A 201 15.05 2.39 -31.53
CA SER A 201 14.83 3.76 -31.03
C SER A 201 16.01 4.31 -30.24
N CYS A 202 16.77 3.45 -29.56
CA CYS A 202 17.94 3.85 -28.78
C CYS A 202 19.12 4.34 -29.66
N ARG A 203 19.18 3.93 -30.95
CA ARG A 203 20.23 4.36 -31.89
C ARG A 203 20.12 5.83 -32.31
N ARG A 204 18.92 6.44 -32.19
CA ARG A 204 18.67 7.82 -32.64
C ARG A 204 19.08 8.89 -31.63
N ARG A 205 19.43 8.53 -30.38
CA ARG A 205 19.76 9.50 -29.31
C ARG A 205 21.22 9.46 -28.83
N GLY A 206 22.01 8.49 -29.23
CA GLY A 206 23.41 8.35 -28.83
C GLY A 206 24.31 8.25 -30.06
N GLY A 207 25.19 9.23 -30.26
CA GLY A 207 26.19 9.20 -31.31
C GLY A 207 27.11 7.98 -31.18
N GLY A 208 27.32 7.27 -32.29
CA GLY A 208 28.54 6.53 -32.62
C GLY A 208 28.94 5.30 -31.80
N GLY A 209 28.19 4.87 -30.78
CA GLY A 209 28.56 3.71 -29.97
C GLY A 209 28.21 2.36 -30.61
N VAL A 210 29.20 1.49 -30.82
CA VAL A 210 29.04 0.11 -31.29
C VAL A 210 28.15 -0.69 -30.32
N VAL A 211 27.01 -1.17 -30.82
CA VAL A 211 26.08 -2.03 -30.07
C VAL A 211 26.65 -3.46 -30.08
N PRO A 212 26.61 -4.23 -28.97
CA PRO A 212 26.90 -5.66 -29.02
C PRO A 212 25.94 -6.35 -30.02
N PRO A 213 26.42 -7.34 -30.80
CA PRO A 213 25.59 -7.98 -31.82
C PRO A 213 24.33 -8.56 -31.17
N MET A 214 23.16 -8.11 -31.65
CA MET A 214 21.91 -8.77 -31.30
C MET A 214 21.96 -10.21 -31.83
N PRO A 215 21.40 -11.19 -31.11
CA PRO A 215 21.21 -12.53 -31.66
C PRO A 215 20.45 -12.44 -32.99
N PRO A 216 20.81 -13.26 -34.00
CA PRO A 216 20.25 -13.15 -35.34
C PRO A 216 18.72 -13.22 -35.32
N HIS A 217 18.13 -12.25 -36.02
CA HIS A 217 16.70 -12.08 -36.23
C HIS A 217 16.04 -13.39 -36.71
N GLN A 218 15.28 -14.07 -35.84
CA GLN A 218 14.40 -15.17 -36.23
C GLN A 218 12.93 -14.99 -35.79
N PHE A 219 12.56 -13.91 -35.10
CA PHE A 219 11.22 -13.78 -34.51
C PHE A 219 10.50 -12.46 -34.80
N TYR A 220 10.59 -11.96 -36.03
CA TYR A 220 9.59 -11.00 -36.52
C TYR A 220 8.94 -11.55 -37.79
N PRO A 221 7.59 -11.66 -37.84
CA PRO A 221 6.89 -11.80 -39.10
C PRO A 221 7.18 -10.55 -39.94
N SER A 222 7.77 -10.75 -41.12
CA SER A 222 8.03 -9.70 -42.10
C SER A 222 6.70 -9.07 -42.54
N GLY A 223 6.37 -7.88 -42.05
CA GLY A 223 5.12 -7.24 -42.45
C GLY A 223 4.75 -5.99 -41.66
N CYS A 224 5.63 -4.99 -41.65
CA CYS A 224 5.23 -3.59 -41.45
C CYS A 224 6.38 -2.68 -41.86
N SER A 225 6.44 -2.31 -43.13
CA SER A 225 7.08 -1.08 -43.56
C SER A 225 6.06 -0.29 -44.39
N PRO A 226 5.81 0.99 -44.06
CA PRO A 226 4.96 1.83 -44.88
C PRO A 226 5.75 2.18 -46.15
N HIS A 227 5.07 2.27 -47.30
CA HIS A 227 5.61 2.62 -48.63
C HIS A 227 6.01 1.44 -49.53
N ARG A 228 5.02 0.82 -50.21
CA ARG A 228 4.98 0.72 -51.68
C ARG A 228 3.62 0.19 -52.18
N PRO A 229 3.15 0.58 -53.38
CA PRO A 229 1.93 0.04 -53.99
C PRO A 229 2.17 -1.36 -54.59
N PHE A 230 1.19 -2.26 -54.46
CA PHE A 230 1.20 -3.64 -54.95
C PHE A 230 1.11 -3.72 -56.49
N PRO A 231 1.83 -4.65 -57.15
CA PRO A 231 1.44 -5.18 -58.47
C PRO A 231 0.44 -6.35 -58.31
N PRO A 232 -0.37 -6.66 -59.34
CA PRO A 232 -1.43 -7.68 -59.22
C PRO A 232 -0.86 -9.11 -59.22
N SER A 233 -1.44 -9.96 -58.38
CA SER A 233 -1.09 -11.38 -58.22
C SER A 233 -1.61 -12.24 -59.40
N PRO A 234 -0.90 -13.32 -59.79
CA PRO A 234 -1.41 -14.32 -60.73
C PRO A 234 -2.36 -15.33 -60.05
N SER A 235 -3.27 -15.88 -60.86
CA SER A 235 -4.35 -16.80 -60.46
C SER A 235 -3.84 -18.14 -59.88
N PRO A 236 -4.56 -18.75 -58.90
CA PRO A 236 -4.15 -20.01 -58.28
C PRO A 236 -4.52 -21.26 -59.12
N PRO A 237 -3.76 -22.37 -59.00
CA PRO A 237 -4.07 -23.63 -59.66
C PRO A 237 -5.15 -24.45 -58.92
N SER A 238 -5.83 -25.33 -59.67
CA SER A 238 -6.99 -26.13 -59.25
C SER A 238 -6.71 -27.17 -58.15
N PRO A 239 -7.69 -27.49 -57.29
CA PRO A 239 -7.53 -28.42 -56.16
C PRO A 239 -7.62 -29.91 -56.57
N PRO A 240 -6.98 -30.82 -55.82
CA PRO A 240 -7.03 -32.27 -56.04
C PRO A 240 -8.33 -32.92 -55.49
N PRO A 241 -8.68 -34.15 -55.91
CA PRO A 241 -9.96 -34.78 -55.61
C PRO A 241 -10.11 -35.23 -54.14
N PRO A 242 -11.36 -35.32 -53.63
CA PRO A 242 -11.64 -35.54 -52.21
C PRO A 242 -11.48 -37.00 -51.77
N ARG A 243 -10.99 -37.18 -50.52
CA ARG A 243 -10.93 -38.48 -49.81
C ARG A 243 -12.30 -38.88 -49.23
N PRO A 244 -12.55 -40.19 -49.01
CA PRO A 244 -13.78 -40.68 -48.41
C PRO A 244 -13.92 -40.27 -46.92
N PRO A 245 -15.16 -40.13 -46.43
CA PRO A 245 -15.44 -39.61 -45.09
C PRO A 245 -15.22 -40.64 -43.97
N PRO A 246 -14.82 -40.20 -42.75
CA PRO A 246 -14.76 -41.04 -41.56
C PRO A 246 -16.17 -41.27 -40.94
N PRO A 247 -16.34 -42.30 -40.09
CA PRO A 247 -17.63 -42.64 -39.50
C PRO A 247 -18.12 -41.59 -38.49
N SER A 248 -19.45 -41.45 -38.43
CA SER A 248 -20.20 -40.42 -37.72
C SER A 248 -19.93 -40.35 -36.20
N PRO A 249 -19.71 -39.15 -35.63
CA PRO A 249 -19.67 -38.95 -34.19
C PRO A 249 -21.09 -38.79 -33.59
N PHE A 250 -21.22 -39.22 -32.34
CA PHE A 250 -22.41 -39.13 -31.48
C PHE A 250 -23.03 -37.72 -31.40
N PRO A 251 -24.34 -37.61 -31.10
CA PRO A 251 -25.03 -36.31 -31.07
C PRO A 251 -24.52 -35.38 -29.94
N PRO A 252 -24.48 -34.06 -30.17
CA PRO A 252 -23.96 -33.09 -29.20
C PRO A 252 -24.99 -32.77 -28.11
N SER A 253 -24.50 -32.57 -26.88
CA SER A 253 -25.26 -31.98 -25.78
C SER A 253 -25.55 -30.49 -26.03
N PRO A 254 -26.67 -29.94 -25.51
CA PRO A 254 -27.08 -28.57 -25.78
C PRO A 254 -26.13 -27.53 -25.17
N VAL A 255 -25.84 -26.50 -25.97
CA VAL A 255 -24.97 -25.36 -25.63
C VAL A 255 -25.73 -24.35 -24.75
N PRO A 256 -25.18 -23.90 -23.61
CA PRO A 256 -25.79 -22.86 -22.78
C PRO A 256 -25.71 -21.46 -23.44
N PRO A 257 -26.68 -20.56 -23.20
CA PRO A 257 -26.73 -19.25 -23.83
C PRO A 257 -25.62 -18.32 -23.35
N SER A 258 -25.14 -17.47 -24.26
CA SER A 258 -24.04 -16.51 -24.01
C SER A 258 -24.48 -15.39 -23.05
N PRO A 259 -23.59 -14.91 -22.16
CA PRO A 259 -23.91 -13.84 -21.22
C PRO A 259 -24.00 -12.47 -21.90
N PRO A 260 -24.83 -11.54 -21.39
CA PRO A 260 -24.97 -10.20 -21.93
C PRO A 260 -23.72 -9.33 -21.68
N PRO A 261 -23.49 -8.30 -22.52
CA PRO A 261 -22.33 -7.42 -22.39
C PRO A 261 -22.39 -6.55 -21.13
N PRO A 262 -21.23 -6.21 -20.53
CA PRO A 262 -21.18 -5.44 -19.28
C PRO A 262 -21.55 -3.96 -19.49
N SER A 263 -22.31 -3.43 -18.54
CA SER A 263 -22.71 -2.02 -18.47
C SER A 263 -21.52 -1.06 -18.30
N PRO A 264 -21.61 0.18 -18.82
CA PRO A 264 -20.55 1.16 -18.69
C PRO A 264 -20.36 1.61 -17.21
N PRO A 265 -19.12 1.96 -16.82
CA PRO A 265 -18.82 2.33 -15.44
C PRO A 265 -19.39 3.71 -15.08
N PRO A 266 -19.76 3.94 -13.81
CA PRO A 266 -20.30 5.21 -13.35
C PRO A 266 -19.23 6.33 -13.33
N PRO A 267 -19.65 7.61 -13.42
CA PRO A 267 -18.74 8.75 -13.37
C PRO A 267 -18.06 8.88 -12.00
N ARG A 268 -16.81 9.36 -12.01
CA ARG A 268 -16.00 9.52 -10.79
C ARG A 268 -16.56 10.64 -9.90
N PRO A 269 -16.56 10.47 -8.56
CA PRO A 269 -16.90 11.55 -7.65
C PRO A 269 -15.82 12.65 -7.65
N PRO A 270 -16.22 13.90 -7.35
CA PRO A 270 -15.28 15.02 -7.24
C PRO A 270 -14.34 14.84 -6.03
N PRO A 271 -13.12 15.39 -6.08
CA PRO A 271 -12.16 15.27 -5.00
C PRO A 271 -12.59 16.05 -3.74
N PRO A 272 -12.22 15.57 -2.54
CA PRO A 272 -12.58 16.23 -1.29
C PRO A 272 -11.81 17.53 -1.07
N SER A 273 -12.48 18.49 -0.43
CA SER A 273 -11.92 19.80 -0.06
C SER A 273 -10.78 19.67 0.96
N PRO A 274 -9.76 20.54 0.90
CA PRO A 274 -8.62 20.50 1.81
C PRO A 274 -9.01 20.88 3.25
N PRO A 275 -8.31 20.34 4.26
CA PRO A 275 -8.58 20.64 5.66
C PRO A 275 -8.17 22.08 6.05
N PRO A 276 -8.82 22.67 7.08
CA PRO A 276 -8.48 24.01 7.56
C PRO A 276 -7.10 24.03 8.23
N PRO A 277 -6.39 25.18 8.18
CA PRO A 277 -5.05 25.31 8.76
C PRO A 277 -5.08 25.26 10.29
N SER A 278 -4.06 24.64 10.86
CA SER A 278 -3.85 24.52 12.32
C SER A 278 -3.56 25.88 12.97
N PRO A 279 -3.99 26.10 14.23
CA PRO A 279 -3.70 27.33 14.95
C PRO A 279 -2.19 27.47 15.24
N PRO A 280 -1.66 28.71 15.31
CA PRO A 280 -0.25 28.94 15.56
C PRO A 280 0.14 28.56 17.01
N PRO A 281 1.39 28.12 17.22
CA PRO A 281 1.89 27.77 18.55
C PRO A 281 2.01 29.00 19.47
N PRO A 282 1.94 28.82 20.80
CA PRO A 282 2.09 29.91 21.76
C PRO A 282 3.52 30.48 21.75
N SER A 283 3.63 31.80 21.90
CA SER A 283 4.88 32.54 21.92
C SER A 283 5.77 32.16 23.12
N PRO A 284 7.10 32.11 22.95
CA PRO A 284 8.02 31.85 24.05
C PRO A 284 8.08 33.01 25.05
N PRO A 285 8.43 32.74 26.32
CA PRO A 285 8.57 33.79 27.33
C PRO A 285 9.76 34.71 27.03
N PRO A 286 9.70 35.99 27.43
CA PRO A 286 10.76 36.96 27.16
C PRO A 286 12.01 36.67 28.00
N PRO A 287 13.22 36.95 27.45
CA PRO A 287 14.47 36.78 28.19
C PRO A 287 14.66 37.89 29.25
N SER A 288 15.33 37.53 30.34
CA SER A 288 15.70 38.41 31.45
C SER A 288 16.63 39.56 31.00
N PRO A 289 16.53 40.76 31.61
CA PRO A 289 17.27 41.94 31.16
C PRO A 289 18.75 41.88 31.56
N PHE A 290 19.63 42.19 30.61
CA PHE A 290 21.05 42.46 30.83
C PHE A 290 21.27 43.86 31.47
N PRO A 291 22.36 44.07 32.20
CA PRO A 291 22.70 45.36 32.81
C PRO A 291 23.08 46.41 31.76
N PRO A 292 22.85 47.71 32.02
CA PRO A 292 23.07 48.76 31.03
C PRO A 292 24.56 49.12 30.92
N SER A 293 25.00 49.40 29.69
CA SER A 293 26.28 50.04 29.37
C SER A 293 26.02 51.36 28.63
N PRO A 294 26.98 52.31 28.66
CA PRO A 294 26.68 53.75 28.62
C PRO A 294 26.34 54.29 27.22
N VAL A 295 25.54 55.36 27.22
CA VAL A 295 25.01 56.07 26.05
C VAL A 295 26.08 57.00 25.44
N PRO A 296 26.38 56.90 24.13
CA PRO A 296 27.07 57.95 23.38
C PRO A 296 26.10 58.99 22.77
N PRO A 297 26.56 60.24 22.52
CA PRO A 297 25.70 61.37 22.23
C PRO A 297 25.12 61.36 20.81
N SER A 298 23.92 61.92 20.67
CA SER A 298 23.14 62.00 19.43
C SER A 298 23.71 63.02 18.43
N PRO A 299 23.72 62.71 17.11
CA PRO A 299 23.98 63.70 16.06
C PRO A 299 22.72 64.54 15.70
N PRO A 300 22.89 65.75 15.15
CA PRO A 300 21.79 66.68 14.87
C PRO A 300 20.98 66.29 13.63
N PRO A 301 19.72 66.75 13.52
CA PRO A 301 18.82 66.38 12.42
C PRO A 301 19.15 67.11 11.10
N PRO A 302 18.96 66.46 9.93
CA PRO A 302 19.10 67.11 8.63
C PRO A 302 17.85 67.92 8.22
N SER A 303 18.08 68.97 7.44
CA SER A 303 17.11 69.95 6.93
C SER A 303 16.13 69.38 5.88
N PRO A 304 14.93 69.97 5.72
CA PRO A 304 13.90 69.44 4.83
C PRO A 304 14.13 69.80 3.34
N PRO A 305 13.78 68.90 2.39
CA PRO A 305 13.80 69.20 0.96
C PRO A 305 12.55 69.99 0.48
N PRO A 306 12.64 70.71 -0.66
CA PRO A 306 11.64 71.66 -1.15
C PRO A 306 10.38 71.01 -1.77
N PRO A 307 9.28 71.77 -1.92
CA PRO A 307 8.00 71.22 -2.36
C PRO A 307 7.93 70.97 -3.87
N SER A 308 7.35 69.83 -4.23
CA SER A 308 7.01 69.45 -5.62
C SER A 308 5.60 69.93 -6.02
N PRO A 309 5.37 70.21 -7.32
CA PRO A 309 4.19 70.94 -7.82
C PRO A 309 2.89 70.11 -7.84
N PRO A 310 1.72 70.78 -7.93
CA PRO A 310 0.42 70.13 -7.80
C PRO A 310 0.01 69.37 -9.08
N PRO A 311 -0.54 68.15 -8.97
CA PRO A 311 -1.19 67.46 -10.08
C PRO A 311 -2.62 67.99 -10.36
N PRO A 312 -3.14 67.82 -11.60
CA PRO A 312 -4.31 68.51 -12.11
C PRO A 312 -5.66 68.01 -11.58
N ARG A 313 -6.68 68.86 -11.73
CA ARG A 313 -8.05 68.68 -11.23
C ARG A 313 -8.76 67.44 -11.83
N PRO A 314 -9.53 66.70 -11.02
CA PRO A 314 -10.34 65.58 -11.48
C PRO A 314 -11.63 66.01 -12.22
N PRO A 315 -12.16 65.19 -13.15
CA PRO A 315 -13.42 65.42 -13.84
C PRO A 315 -14.65 65.28 -12.93
N PRO A 316 -15.81 65.86 -13.31
CA PRO A 316 -17.02 65.92 -12.49
C PRO A 316 -17.68 64.55 -12.24
N PRO A 317 -18.47 64.42 -11.16
CA PRO A 317 -18.90 63.12 -10.65
C PRO A 317 -19.97 62.46 -11.54
N SER A 318 -19.82 61.16 -11.76
CA SER A 318 -20.90 60.29 -12.25
C SER A 318 -21.93 60.05 -11.14
N PRO A 319 -23.22 59.86 -11.48
CA PRO A 319 -24.29 59.68 -10.50
C PRO A 319 -24.06 58.45 -9.63
N PRO A 320 -24.51 58.47 -8.36
CA PRO A 320 -24.25 57.38 -7.43
C PRO A 320 -24.92 56.08 -7.91
N PRO A 321 -24.22 54.94 -7.88
CA PRO A 321 -24.83 53.65 -8.12
C PRO A 321 -25.86 53.35 -7.01
N PRO A 322 -26.91 52.56 -7.30
CA PRO A 322 -27.91 52.20 -6.31
C PRO A 322 -27.26 51.45 -5.15
N SER A 323 -27.74 51.76 -3.94
CA SER A 323 -27.23 51.19 -2.69
C SER A 323 -27.14 49.66 -2.77
N PRO A 324 -26.00 49.05 -2.39
CA PRO A 324 -25.89 47.61 -2.35
C PRO A 324 -26.92 47.05 -1.34
N PRO A 325 -27.53 45.89 -1.63
CA PRO A 325 -28.39 45.23 -0.66
C PRO A 325 -27.58 44.93 0.61
N PRO A 326 -28.22 44.93 1.79
CA PRO A 326 -27.53 44.66 3.04
C PRO A 326 -26.77 43.33 2.94
N PRO A 327 -25.58 43.23 3.54
CA PRO A 327 -24.79 42.02 3.49
C PRO A 327 -25.62 40.86 4.02
N SER A 328 -25.68 39.78 3.24
CA SER A 328 -26.26 38.52 3.68
C SER A 328 -25.67 38.16 5.05
N PRO A 329 -26.51 37.77 6.03
CA PRO A 329 -26.00 37.33 7.32
C PRO A 329 -24.95 36.23 7.09
N PRO A 330 -23.86 36.22 7.87
CA PRO A 330 -22.80 35.25 7.69
C PRO A 330 -23.40 33.84 7.67
N PRO A 331 -22.92 32.94 6.80
CA PRO A 331 -23.41 31.57 6.77
C PRO A 331 -23.33 31.03 8.19
N ARG A 332 -24.46 30.50 8.69
CA ARG A 332 -24.47 29.86 10.01
C ARG A 332 -23.31 28.87 10.06
N PRO A 333 -22.54 28.84 11.16
CA PRO A 333 -21.54 27.80 11.31
C PRO A 333 -22.21 26.44 11.02
N PRO A 334 -21.50 25.52 10.34
CA PRO A 334 -22.05 24.19 10.11
C PRO A 334 -22.56 23.66 11.46
N PRO A 335 -23.75 23.02 11.49
CA PRO A 335 -24.24 22.46 12.73
C PRO A 335 -23.10 21.64 13.32
N SER A 336 -22.77 21.90 14.59
CA SER A 336 -21.86 21.05 15.34
C SER A 336 -22.21 19.60 15.02
N PRO A 337 -21.23 18.71 14.77
CA PRO A 337 -21.56 17.29 14.66
C PRO A 337 -22.46 16.98 15.85
N PRO A 338 -23.58 16.26 15.64
CA PRO A 338 -24.52 16.01 16.73
C PRO A 338 -23.66 15.57 17.91
N SER A 339 -23.76 16.33 19.01
CA SER A 339 -23.21 15.88 20.28
C SER A 339 -23.87 14.53 20.47
N VAL A 340 -23.15 13.46 20.13
CA VAL A 340 -23.58 12.12 20.45
C VAL A 340 -23.64 12.18 21.95
N ALA A 341 -24.87 12.27 22.47
CA ALA A 341 -25.13 12.12 23.88
C ALA A 341 -24.27 10.92 24.32
N PRO A 342 -23.49 11.04 25.41
CA PRO A 342 -22.72 9.91 25.89
C PRO A 342 -23.67 8.71 25.91
N ARG A 343 -23.37 7.71 25.06
CA ARG A 343 -24.17 6.48 25.03
C ARG A 343 -24.20 6.00 26.49
N PRO A 344 -25.37 5.64 27.04
CA PRO A 344 -25.42 5.20 28.42
C PRO A 344 -24.39 4.08 28.59
N PRO A 345 -23.61 4.08 29.69
CA PRO A 345 -22.63 3.04 29.93
C PRO A 345 -23.36 1.70 29.81
N PHE A 346 -22.83 0.82 28.95
CA PHE A 346 -23.35 -0.52 28.79
C PHE A 346 -23.10 -1.30 30.09
N SER A 347 -23.96 -1.13 31.09
CA SER A 347 -23.96 -1.96 32.29
C SER A 347 -24.42 -3.40 31.99
N SER A 348 -24.78 -3.71 30.73
CA SER A 348 -25.28 -5.01 30.27
C SER A 348 -24.89 -5.39 28.84
N ALA A 349 -23.72 -4.94 28.32
CA ALA A 349 -23.26 -5.39 27.01
C ALA A 349 -23.08 -6.92 26.99
N ARG A 350 -23.83 -7.61 26.14
CA ARG A 350 -23.57 -9.01 25.77
C ARG A 350 -22.48 -9.02 24.72
N TRP A 351 -21.33 -9.59 25.07
CA TRP A 351 -20.17 -9.73 24.21
C TRP A 351 -20.18 -11.09 23.55
N ASN A 352 -19.97 -11.13 22.24
CA ASN A 352 -19.68 -12.38 21.55
C ASN A 352 -18.17 -12.49 21.38
N CYS A 353 -17.59 -13.57 21.88
CA CYS A 353 -16.16 -13.77 21.96
C CYS A 353 -15.73 -15.00 21.16
N MET A 354 -14.75 -14.83 20.29
CA MET A 354 -14.07 -15.92 19.59
C MET A 354 -12.65 -16.09 20.14
N PRO A 355 -12.36 -17.20 20.86
CA PRO A 355 -11.02 -17.52 21.34
C PRO A 355 -10.02 -17.71 20.20
N GLY A 356 -8.75 -17.36 20.44
CA GLY A 356 -7.67 -17.60 19.47
C GLY A 356 -7.75 -16.77 18.18
N MET A 357 -8.71 -15.84 18.07
CA MET A 357 -8.93 -15.05 16.87
C MET A 357 -8.37 -13.64 17.00
N ASP A 358 -7.53 -13.24 16.07
CA ASP A 358 -7.08 -11.85 15.94
C ASP A 358 -7.85 -11.14 14.82
N MET A 359 -8.96 -10.48 15.16
CA MET A 359 -9.70 -9.74 14.14
C MET A 359 -9.01 -8.41 13.83
N ALA A 360 -8.76 -8.15 12.55
CA ALA A 360 -8.18 -6.90 12.09
C ALA A 360 -9.14 -5.73 12.30
N GLY A 361 -8.58 -4.59 12.69
CA GLY A 361 -9.27 -3.30 12.81
C GLY A 361 -8.35 -2.22 13.32
N TRP A 362 -8.73 -0.95 13.15
CA TRP A 362 -7.95 0.16 13.70
C TRP A 362 -8.07 0.21 15.22
N ASP A 363 -6.92 0.35 15.90
CA ASP A 363 -6.89 0.49 17.36
C ASP A 363 -7.29 1.92 17.74
N VAL A 364 -8.43 2.06 18.43
CA VAL A 364 -8.82 3.33 19.04
C VAL A 364 -8.17 3.53 20.41
N VAL A 365 -7.85 2.42 21.09
CA VAL A 365 -7.06 2.38 22.33
C VAL A 365 -6.24 1.09 22.35
N ALA A 366 -4.98 1.19 22.76
CA ALA A 366 -4.14 0.05 23.09
C ALA A 366 -3.67 0.19 24.55
N THR A 367 -3.99 -0.80 25.37
CA THR A 367 -3.70 -0.80 26.81
C THR A 367 -3.43 -2.24 27.29
N SER A 368 -3.31 -2.47 28.59
CA SER A 368 -3.22 -3.80 29.19
C SER A 368 -4.27 -3.98 30.29
N THR A 369 -4.85 -5.17 30.38
CA THR A 369 -5.81 -5.55 31.43
C THR A 369 -5.46 -6.90 32.02
N ASN A 370 -5.82 -7.10 33.29
CA ASN A 370 -5.54 -8.35 34.00
C ASN A 370 -6.32 -9.53 33.41
N ASP A 371 -7.54 -9.29 32.94
CA ASP A 371 -8.43 -10.31 32.37
C ASP A 371 -9.20 -9.78 31.15
N LEU A 372 -9.91 -10.70 30.48
CA LEU A 372 -10.79 -10.37 29.36
C LEU A 372 -11.88 -9.38 29.77
N ASN A 373 -12.55 -9.59 30.91
CA ASN A 373 -13.67 -8.75 31.35
C ASN A 373 -13.27 -7.28 31.55
N GLY A 374 -12.07 -7.01 32.07
CA GLY A 374 -11.51 -5.66 32.15
C GLY A 374 -11.30 -5.04 30.77
N CYS A 375 -10.87 -5.83 29.78
CA CYS A 375 -10.73 -5.36 28.40
C CYS A 375 -12.09 -5.01 27.79
N LEU A 376 -13.11 -5.83 28.04
CA LEU A 376 -14.48 -5.60 27.61
C LEU A 376 -15.10 -4.39 28.29
N ALA A 377 -14.85 -4.17 29.58
CA ALA A 377 -15.33 -3.00 30.31
C ALA A 377 -14.74 -1.69 29.75
N LEU A 378 -13.46 -1.70 29.37
CA LEU A 378 -12.83 -0.55 28.70
C LEU A 378 -13.48 -0.29 27.33
N CYS A 379 -13.71 -1.34 26.54
CA CYS A 379 -14.39 -1.21 25.25
C CYS A 379 -15.84 -0.72 25.41
N ALA A 380 -16.57 -1.19 26.42
CA ALA A 380 -17.92 -0.72 26.74
C ALA A 380 -17.97 0.78 27.13
N ALA A 381 -16.87 1.29 27.70
CA ALA A 381 -16.77 2.68 28.15
C ALA A 381 -16.32 3.65 27.04
N ASP A 382 -15.69 3.16 25.96
CA ASP A 382 -15.25 3.98 24.83
C ASP A 382 -16.29 3.92 23.69
N SER A 383 -16.90 5.06 23.39
CA SER A 383 -17.95 5.18 22.38
C SER A 383 -17.50 4.87 20.95
N ARG A 384 -16.18 4.78 20.70
CA ARG A 384 -15.60 4.43 19.40
C ARG A 384 -15.31 2.92 19.29
N CYS A 385 -15.31 2.20 20.39
CA CYS A 385 -14.99 0.79 20.38
C CYS A 385 -16.18 -0.04 19.86
N ILE A 386 -15.95 -0.80 18.80
CA ILE A 386 -16.88 -1.79 18.26
C ILE A 386 -16.53 -3.19 18.77
N PHE A 387 -15.24 -3.48 18.90
CA PHE A 387 -14.75 -4.77 19.38
C PHE A 387 -13.39 -4.65 20.07
N ALA A 388 -13.08 -5.61 20.92
CA ALA A 388 -11.84 -5.69 21.66
C ALA A 388 -11.10 -6.99 21.34
N VAL A 389 -9.78 -6.93 21.30
CA VAL A 389 -8.90 -8.10 21.13
C VAL A 389 -7.98 -8.15 22.33
N ARG A 390 -8.03 -9.24 23.12
CA ARG A 390 -7.13 -9.43 24.24
C ARG A 390 -6.10 -10.51 23.95
N VAL A 391 -4.85 -10.19 24.26
CA VAL A 391 -3.67 -11.00 23.95
C VAL A 391 -2.95 -11.40 25.23
N LEU A 392 -2.62 -12.68 25.34
CA LEU A 392 -1.83 -13.28 26.41
C LEU A 392 -0.37 -13.50 25.97
N PRO A 393 0.57 -13.66 26.92
CA PRO A 393 0.39 -13.56 28.37
C PRO A 393 0.42 -12.12 28.92
N ALA A 394 0.88 -11.15 28.12
CA ALA A 394 1.11 -9.77 28.58
C ALA A 394 -0.16 -8.96 28.90
N GLY A 395 -1.34 -9.53 28.65
CA GLY A 395 -2.62 -8.90 28.93
C GLY A 395 -2.97 -7.71 28.03
N ALA A 396 -2.31 -7.58 26.87
CA ALA A 396 -2.57 -6.47 25.97
C ALA A 396 -4.04 -6.51 25.49
N CYS A 397 -4.71 -5.37 25.62
CA CYS A 397 -6.10 -5.15 25.29
C CYS A 397 -6.18 -4.06 24.21
N TYR A 398 -6.67 -4.43 23.05
CA TYR A 398 -6.81 -3.55 21.89
C TYR A 398 -8.29 -3.30 21.64
N LEU A 399 -8.74 -2.06 21.84
CA LEU A 399 -10.08 -1.60 21.49
C LEU A 399 -10.06 -1.12 20.05
N LYS A 400 -11.01 -1.56 19.24
CA LYS A 400 -11.01 -1.35 17.79
C LYS A 400 -12.37 -0.91 17.26
N ASP A 401 -12.37 -0.11 16.18
CA ASP A 401 -13.58 0.54 15.61
C ASP A 401 -14.01 0.05 14.23
N THR A 402 -13.23 -0.83 13.60
CA THR A 402 -13.39 -1.20 12.19
C THR A 402 -13.09 -2.70 12.02
N PRO A 403 -14.04 -3.59 12.37
CA PRO A 403 -13.76 -5.02 12.30
C PRO A 403 -13.56 -5.47 10.85
N LEU A 404 -12.73 -6.50 10.70
CA LEU A 404 -12.32 -7.10 9.43
C LEU A 404 -11.50 -6.17 8.52
N THR A 405 -11.49 -4.87 8.80
CA THR A 405 -10.94 -3.81 7.95
C THR A 405 -9.99 -2.93 8.76
N GLY A 406 -8.69 -2.94 8.46
CA GLY A 406 -7.76 -2.11 9.23
C GLY A 406 -6.31 -2.60 9.13
N GLY A 407 -5.39 -1.79 9.66
CA GLY A 407 -3.95 -2.07 9.60
C GLY A 407 -3.41 -2.92 10.75
N ASN A 408 -4.19 -3.16 11.81
CA ASN A 408 -3.75 -3.82 13.04
C ASN A 408 -4.59 -5.08 13.32
N GLY A 409 -3.94 -6.22 13.46
CA GLY A 409 -4.55 -7.55 13.54
C GLY A 409 -4.55 -8.29 12.20
N VAL A 410 -4.78 -9.61 12.23
CA VAL A 410 -4.73 -10.53 11.09
C VAL A 410 -5.90 -11.50 11.14
N ASN A 411 -6.97 -11.17 10.41
CA ASN A 411 -8.20 -11.96 10.31
C ASN A 411 -7.91 -13.46 10.18
N GLY A 412 -8.27 -14.26 11.20
CA GLY A 412 -8.27 -15.71 11.13
C GLY A 412 -6.94 -16.43 11.35
N LYS A 413 -5.92 -15.81 11.98
CA LYS A 413 -4.63 -16.47 12.23
C LYS A 413 -4.35 -16.75 13.72
N PRO A 414 -4.26 -18.03 14.15
CA PRO A 414 -4.10 -18.42 15.56
C PRO A 414 -2.63 -18.47 16.05
N TRP A 415 -1.67 -17.84 15.37
CA TRP A 415 -0.23 -18.06 15.62
C TRP A 415 0.35 -17.30 16.82
N TYR A 416 -0.52 -16.76 17.69
CA TYR A 416 -0.16 -16.18 18.98
C TYR A 416 -1.29 -16.39 19.99
N THR A 417 -0.99 -16.28 21.30
CA THR A 417 -1.97 -16.54 22.37
C THR A 417 -3.00 -15.42 22.46
N ILE A 418 -3.91 -15.32 21.49
CA ILE A 418 -5.13 -14.55 21.66
C ILE A 418 -5.99 -15.25 22.70
N GLU A 419 -6.34 -14.52 23.75
CA GLU A 419 -7.36 -14.96 24.69
C GLU A 419 -8.72 -14.98 24.00
N ALA A 420 -9.17 -13.82 23.48
CA ALA A 420 -10.34 -13.71 22.63
C ALA A 420 -10.36 -12.40 21.83
N THR A 421 -11.02 -12.45 20.68
CA THR A 421 -11.64 -11.25 20.11
C THR A 421 -13.11 -11.22 20.50
N CYS A 422 -13.59 -10.10 21.03
CA CYS A 422 -14.97 -9.92 21.43
C CYS A 422 -15.57 -8.64 20.86
N TRP A 423 -16.75 -8.70 20.26
CA TRP A 423 -17.44 -7.51 19.76
C TRP A 423 -18.71 -7.21 20.56
N ALA A 424 -18.97 -5.92 20.76
CA ALA A 424 -20.19 -5.43 21.39
C ALA A 424 -21.29 -5.35 20.33
N ARG A 425 -22.53 -5.67 20.70
CA ARG A 425 -23.68 -5.45 19.80
C ARG A 425 -23.83 -3.95 19.53
N PRO A 426 -23.88 -3.48 18.25
CA PRO A 426 -25.18 -2.99 17.73
C PRO A 426 -25.35 -2.95 16.18
N ASN A 427 -26.52 -3.39 15.66
CA ASN A 427 -27.50 -2.57 14.88
C ASN A 427 -28.64 -3.36 14.20
N ASP A 428 -28.63 -4.70 14.16
CA ASP A 428 -29.66 -5.46 13.41
C ASP A 428 -30.21 -6.72 14.09
N GLY A 429 -29.94 -6.93 15.39
CA GLY A 429 -30.48 -8.05 16.17
C GLY A 429 -29.41 -9.06 16.59
N THR A 430 -29.69 -10.36 16.44
CA THR A 430 -28.82 -11.50 16.79
C THR A 430 -27.59 -11.66 15.89
N TYR A 431 -27.30 -10.70 15.01
CA TYR A 431 -26.19 -10.78 14.05
C TYR A 431 -25.30 -9.53 14.11
N TYR A 432 -24.08 -9.66 13.58
CA TYR A 432 -23.15 -8.58 13.33
C TYR A 432 -22.72 -8.64 11.87
N CYS A 433 -23.09 -7.65 11.07
CA CYS A 433 -22.88 -7.66 9.62
C CYS A 433 -21.83 -6.66 9.14
N VAL A 434 -21.05 -7.07 8.15
CA VAL A 434 -20.06 -6.24 7.44
C VAL A 434 -20.30 -6.36 5.94
N ASP A 435 -20.51 -5.22 5.28
CA ASP A 435 -20.67 -5.11 3.82
C ASP A 435 -19.32 -5.14 3.10
N ASP A 436 -19.36 -5.49 1.81
CA ASP A 436 -18.23 -5.61 0.89
C ASP A 436 -17.08 -6.48 1.42
N PHE A 437 -17.42 -7.55 2.14
CA PHE A 437 -16.45 -8.45 2.74
C PHE A 437 -16.92 -9.91 2.66
N ASP A 438 -15.99 -10.79 2.30
CA ASP A 438 -16.18 -12.24 2.31
C ASP A 438 -15.33 -12.86 3.42
N VAL A 439 -15.84 -13.95 4.00
CA VAL A 439 -15.12 -14.70 5.04
C VAL A 439 -15.10 -16.18 4.66
N LEU A 440 -13.89 -16.72 4.63
CA LEU A 440 -13.65 -18.15 4.44
C LEU A 440 -14.36 -18.95 5.55
N GLY A 441 -15.02 -20.04 5.21
CA GLY A 441 -15.71 -20.90 6.19
C GLY A 441 -16.07 -22.24 5.58
N ASN A 442 -16.65 -23.14 6.38
CA ASN A 442 -17.25 -24.36 5.86
C ASN A 442 -18.72 -24.08 5.59
N ASP A 443 -19.16 -24.31 4.35
CA ASP A 443 -20.57 -24.17 4.00
C ASP A 443 -21.37 -25.31 4.61
N LEU A 444 -22.60 -25.01 4.99
CA LEU A 444 -23.55 -25.98 5.51
C LEU A 444 -24.48 -26.46 4.38
N PRO A 445 -24.75 -27.77 4.28
CA PRO A 445 -24.29 -28.86 5.16
C PRO A 445 -22.79 -29.20 5.00
N LEU A 446 -22.17 -29.75 6.05
CA LEU A 446 -20.73 -30.07 6.09
C LEU A 446 -20.36 -31.34 5.31
N ASP A 447 -20.52 -31.33 3.98
CA ASP A 447 -20.15 -32.43 3.10
C ASP A 447 -18.81 -32.20 2.36
N GLY A 448 -18.15 -31.06 2.63
CA GLY A 448 -16.89 -30.66 2.01
C GLY A 448 -17.04 -29.86 0.71
N ASN A 449 -18.26 -29.70 0.19
CA ASN A 449 -18.55 -28.83 -0.95
C ASN A 449 -18.98 -27.43 -0.49
N CYS A 450 -18.91 -26.47 -1.40
CA CYS A 450 -19.37 -25.11 -1.14
C CYS A 450 -20.81 -24.95 -1.60
N HIS A 451 -21.71 -24.74 -0.64
CA HIS A 451 -23.15 -24.67 -0.83
C HIS A 451 -23.67 -23.25 -0.69
N ALA A 452 -24.72 -22.97 -1.44
CA ALA A 452 -25.49 -21.76 -1.25
C ALA A 452 -26.96 -21.94 -1.62
N LEU A 453 -27.80 -21.30 -0.82
CA LEU A 453 -29.20 -21.09 -1.11
C LEU A 453 -29.32 -20.00 -2.18
N LEU A 454 -30.09 -20.28 -3.23
CA LEU A 454 -30.34 -19.36 -4.34
C LEU A 454 -31.75 -18.79 -4.23
N ASN A 455 -31.97 -17.59 -4.80
CA ASN A 455 -33.25 -16.90 -4.82
C ASN A 455 -33.85 -16.67 -3.42
N ILE A 456 -33.00 -16.41 -2.44
CA ILE A 456 -33.39 -16.23 -1.05
C ILE A 456 -33.22 -14.76 -0.61
N SER A 457 -34.12 -14.28 0.23
CA SER A 457 -34.00 -12.94 0.82
C SER A 457 -32.98 -12.93 1.96
N GLU A 458 -32.49 -11.76 2.34
CA GLU A 458 -31.63 -11.61 3.53
C GLU A 458 -32.33 -12.11 4.80
N ALA A 459 -33.63 -11.84 4.94
CA ALA A 459 -34.41 -12.26 6.11
C ALA A 459 -34.54 -13.80 6.19
N ASP A 460 -34.77 -14.46 5.06
CA ASP A 460 -34.91 -15.91 5.01
C ASP A 460 -33.55 -16.62 5.19
N CYS A 461 -32.47 -16.04 4.65
CA CYS A 461 -31.09 -16.51 4.88
C CYS A 461 -30.74 -16.48 6.37
N ARG A 462 -31.09 -15.37 7.04
CA ARG A 462 -30.94 -15.23 8.49
C ARG A 462 -31.75 -16.28 9.25
N ALA A 463 -33.02 -16.44 8.92
CA ALA A 463 -33.88 -17.44 9.55
C ALA A 463 -33.33 -18.87 9.38
N ALA A 464 -32.78 -19.19 8.22
CA ALA A 464 -32.14 -20.48 7.95
C ALA A 464 -30.87 -20.69 8.81
N CYS A 465 -30.06 -19.64 9.01
CA CYS A 465 -28.92 -19.70 9.95
C CYS A 465 -29.37 -19.81 11.41
N ASP A 466 -30.50 -19.19 11.78
CA ASP A 466 -31.05 -19.29 13.13
C ASP A 466 -31.54 -20.71 13.45
N GLN A 467 -32.17 -21.37 12.49
CA GLN A 467 -32.67 -22.75 12.60
C GLN A 467 -31.56 -23.81 12.52
N THR A 468 -30.39 -23.45 11.99
CA THR A 468 -29.25 -24.36 11.85
C THR A 468 -28.30 -24.19 13.03
N SER A 469 -28.28 -25.16 13.94
CA SER A 469 -27.50 -25.08 15.19
C SER A 469 -25.99 -24.92 14.97
N SER A 470 -25.45 -25.47 13.87
CA SER A 470 -24.04 -25.35 13.51
C SER A 470 -23.69 -24.06 12.75
N CYS A 471 -24.68 -23.26 12.34
CA CYS A 471 -24.45 -22.00 11.64
C CYS A 471 -23.96 -20.94 12.62
N THR A 472 -22.74 -20.45 12.39
CA THR A 472 -22.13 -19.39 13.20
C THR A 472 -22.07 -18.06 12.46
N PHE A 473 -22.22 -18.06 11.14
CA PHE A 473 -22.35 -16.87 10.30
C PHE A 473 -22.93 -17.23 8.93
N TYR A 474 -23.34 -16.22 8.17
CA TYR A 474 -23.74 -16.40 6.77
C TYR A 474 -23.12 -15.31 5.88
N VAL A 475 -23.00 -15.59 4.59
CA VAL A 475 -22.55 -14.62 3.58
C VAL A 475 -23.63 -14.46 2.51
N LEU A 476 -24.02 -13.22 2.24
CA LEU A 476 -24.99 -12.84 1.22
C LEU A 476 -24.32 -12.20 0.01
N SER A 477 -24.87 -12.41 -1.18
CA SER A 477 -24.48 -11.75 -2.43
C SER A 477 -25.70 -11.62 -3.35
N GLY A 478 -26.47 -10.55 -3.20
CA GLY A 478 -27.76 -10.44 -3.90
C GLY A 478 -28.76 -11.47 -3.36
N SER A 479 -29.27 -12.35 -4.23
CA SER A 479 -30.21 -13.44 -3.85
C SER A 479 -29.50 -14.77 -3.53
N TRP A 480 -28.19 -14.73 -3.35
CA TRP A 480 -27.34 -15.87 -2.99
C TRP A 480 -26.97 -15.79 -1.51
N CYS A 481 -27.10 -16.90 -0.77
CA CYS A 481 -26.79 -17.01 0.66
C CYS A 481 -26.01 -18.29 0.94
N ALA A 482 -24.84 -18.19 1.55
CA ALA A 482 -24.10 -19.33 2.10
C ALA A 482 -24.17 -19.31 3.62
N LEU A 483 -24.78 -20.35 4.21
CA LEU A 483 -24.72 -20.60 5.65
C LEU A 483 -23.39 -21.25 5.99
N LYS A 484 -22.71 -20.74 7.01
CA LYS A 484 -21.32 -21.11 7.27
C LYS A 484 -21.04 -21.39 8.74
N THR A 485 -19.99 -22.19 8.93
CA THR A 485 -19.32 -22.37 10.20
C THR A 485 -17.80 -22.27 10.08
N ASN A 486 -17.06 -22.37 11.20
CA ASN A 486 -15.60 -22.27 11.24
C ASN A 486 -15.06 -21.06 10.50
N ALA A 487 -15.54 -19.87 10.89
CA ALA A 487 -15.10 -18.62 10.31
C ALA A 487 -13.56 -18.55 10.22
N PHE A 488 -13.09 -18.12 9.06
CA PHE A 488 -11.68 -17.99 8.66
C PHE A 488 -10.87 -19.29 8.51
N GLN A 489 -11.43 -20.47 8.80
CA GLN A 489 -10.69 -21.74 8.82
C GLN A 489 -11.23 -22.79 7.83
N GLY A 490 -12.35 -22.52 7.15
CA GLY A 490 -12.93 -23.48 6.21
C GLY A 490 -12.40 -23.40 4.77
N ASN A 491 -13.09 -24.06 3.84
CA ASN A 491 -12.63 -24.22 2.45
C ASN A 491 -13.43 -23.37 1.44
N CYS A 492 -14.47 -22.68 1.89
CA CYS A 492 -15.45 -22.00 1.03
C CYS A 492 -15.46 -20.49 1.26
N GLY A 493 -15.24 -19.74 0.18
CA GLY A 493 -15.09 -18.28 0.20
C GLY A 493 -13.63 -17.84 0.21
N VAL A 494 -13.40 -16.55 0.46
CA VAL A 494 -12.10 -15.94 0.68
C VAL A 494 -12.21 -15.02 1.89
N THR A 495 -11.15 -14.88 2.69
CA THR A 495 -11.13 -13.89 3.77
C THR A 495 -10.57 -12.57 3.24
N GLY A 496 -11.43 -11.58 3.04
CA GLY A 496 -11.00 -10.26 2.60
C GLY A 496 -12.10 -9.40 1.98
N PRO A 497 -11.75 -8.17 1.57
CA PRO A 497 -12.67 -7.28 0.87
C PRO A 497 -13.19 -7.94 -0.40
N PHE A 498 -14.51 -7.98 -0.55
CA PHE A 498 -15.19 -8.53 -1.72
C PHE A 498 -16.46 -7.74 -1.99
N THR A 499 -16.42 -6.88 -3.00
CA THR A 499 -17.55 -5.99 -3.33
C THR A 499 -18.82 -6.78 -3.64
N GLY A 500 -19.94 -6.36 -3.06
CA GLY A 500 -21.25 -6.98 -3.26
C GLY A 500 -21.52 -8.20 -2.38
N ARG A 501 -20.59 -8.56 -1.48
CA ARG A 501 -20.83 -9.57 -0.43
C ARG A 501 -21.04 -8.92 0.92
N LYS A 502 -21.98 -9.46 1.70
CA LYS A 502 -22.25 -9.06 3.08
C LYS A 502 -22.08 -10.26 3.99
N THR A 503 -21.15 -10.17 4.94
CA THR A 503 -20.91 -11.24 5.92
C THR A 503 -21.60 -10.89 7.23
N CYS A 504 -22.42 -11.79 7.77
CA CYS A 504 -23.15 -11.59 9.01
C CYS A 504 -22.86 -12.71 10.02
N PHE A 505 -22.21 -12.37 11.13
CA PHE A 505 -21.86 -13.28 12.22
C PHE A 505 -22.98 -13.38 13.23
N LYS A 506 -23.36 -14.60 13.61
CA LYS A 506 -24.35 -14.85 14.67
C LYS A 506 -23.76 -14.44 16.03
N VAL A 507 -24.57 -13.78 16.84
CA VAL A 507 -24.23 -13.29 18.17
C VAL A 507 -24.91 -14.19 19.20
N PHE A 508 -24.12 -15.00 19.90
CA PHE A 508 -24.60 -15.95 20.90
C PHE A 508 -24.86 -15.28 22.27
#